data_AF-A0A486VC11-F1
#
_entry.id   AF-A0A486VC11-F1
#
_cell.length_a   1.000
_cell.length_b   1.000
_cell.length_c   1.000
_cell.angle_alpha   90.00
_cell.angle_beta   90.00
_cell.angle_gamma   90.00
#
_symmetry.space_group_name_H-M   'P 1'
#
loop_
_entity.id
_entity.type
_entity.pdbx_description
1 polymer ?
#
loop_
_entity_poly.entity_id
_entity_poly.type
_entity_poly.pdbx_seq_one_letter_code
_entity_poly.pdbx_strand_id
1 'polypeptide(L)'
;MKKLLELRQQKAALKTQMRSMLDKADTEKRNLNEEEGKKFDELRAQADSLEVEITRLEAVADVQRNLLGTSVEGEPVSNDVTCPQS
;
A
#
# COMPACT_ATOMS: atom_id res chain seq x y z
N MET A 1 -4.39 -12.30 -3.37
CA MET A 1 -4.25 -10.89 -2.95
C MET A 1 -4.81 -9.87 -3.97
N LYS A 2 -5.93 -10.17 -4.67
CA LYS A 2 -6.52 -9.20 -5.62
C LYS A 2 -7.14 -7.98 -4.93
N LYS A 3 -7.80 -8.21 -3.79
CA LYS A 3 -8.43 -7.15 -2.99
C LYS A 3 -7.44 -6.08 -2.51
N LEU A 4 -6.22 -6.47 -2.12
CA LEU A 4 -5.20 -5.53 -1.65
C LEU A 4 -4.76 -4.55 -2.74
N LEU A 5 -4.56 -5.06 -3.96
CA LEU A 5 -4.23 -4.25 -5.12
C LEU A 5 -5.37 -3.30 -5.48
N GLU A 6 -6.62 -3.79 -5.42
CA GLU A 6 -7.82 -3.01 -5.70
C GLU A 6 -8.00 -1.85 -4.70
N LEU A 7 -7.85 -2.11 -3.39
CA LEU A 7 -7.92 -1.07 -2.36
C LEU A 7 -6.83 0.00 -2.54
N ARG A 8 -5.60 -0.41 -2.91
CA ARG A 8 -4.50 0.53 -3.21
C ARG A 8 -4.84 1.42 -4.41
N GLN A 9 -5.41 0.86 -5.47
CA GLN A 9 -5.84 1.62 -6.64
C GLN A 9 -6.97 2.59 -6.28
N GLN A 10 -7.98 2.15 -5.53
CA GLN A 10 -9.07 3.02 -5.05
C GLN A 10 -8.54 4.19 -4.22
N LYS A 11 -7.66 3.93 -3.25
CA LYS A 11 -7.01 4.98 -2.45
C LYS A 11 -6.25 5.99 -3.33
N ALA A 12 -5.51 5.51 -4.32
CA ALA A 12 -4.79 6.39 -5.26
C ALA A 12 -5.77 7.25 -6.09
N ALA A 13 -6.89 6.67 -6.53
CA ALA A 13 -7.93 7.39 -7.26
C ALA A 13 -8.59 8.48 -6.41
N LEU A 14 -8.90 8.19 -5.13
CA LEU A 14 -9.45 9.19 -4.20
C LEU A 14 -8.46 10.34 -3.94
N LYS A 15 -7.18 10.02 -3.72
CA LYS A 15 -6.11 11.03 -3.56
C LYS A 15 -5.94 11.90 -4.81
N THR A 16 -6.08 11.30 -5.99
CA THR A 16 -6.02 12.03 -7.26
C THR A 16 -7.22 12.98 -7.39
N GLN A 17 -8.43 12.53 -7.08
CA GLN A 17 -9.63 13.39 -7.08
C GLN A 17 -9.49 14.56 -6.10
N MET A 18 -9.04 14.31 -4.87
CA MET A 18 -8.78 15.36 -3.89
C MET A 18 -7.78 16.41 -4.41
N ARG A 19 -6.69 15.95 -5.03
CA ARG A 19 -5.69 16.85 -5.62
C ARG A 19 -6.24 17.64 -6.80
N SER A 20 -7.04 17.03 -7.66
CA SER A 20 -7.70 17.74 -8.76
C SER A 20 -8.71 18.79 -8.27
N MET A 21 -9.39 18.57 -7.13
CA MET A 21 -10.25 19.61 -6.55
C MET A 21 -9.43 20.80 -6.04
N LEU A 22 -8.33 20.54 -5.33
CA LEU A 22 -7.42 21.59 -4.88
C LEU A 22 -6.80 22.37 -6.04
N ASP A 23 -6.37 21.66 -7.09
CA ASP A 23 -5.76 22.25 -8.29
C ASP A 23 -6.74 23.15 -9.06
N LYS A 24 -8.01 22.74 -9.18
CA LYS A 24 -9.06 23.57 -9.77
C LYS A 24 -9.31 24.83 -8.95
N ALA A 25 -9.45 24.69 -7.63
CA ALA A 25 -9.66 25.83 -6.74
C ALA A 25 -8.49 26.82 -6.83
N ASP A 26 -7.25 26.32 -6.83
CA ASP A 26 -6.02 27.11 -7.00
C ASP A 26 -5.97 27.82 -8.36
N THR A 27 -6.28 27.11 -9.45
CA THR A 27 -6.36 27.66 -10.81
C THR A 27 -7.38 28.80 -10.90
N GLU A 28 -8.51 28.66 -10.19
CA GLU A 28 -9.56 29.68 -10.09
C GLU A 28 -9.26 30.76 -9.04
N LYS A 29 -8.08 30.71 -8.38
CA LYS A 29 -7.65 31.61 -7.29
C LYS A 29 -8.70 31.75 -6.18
N ARG A 30 -9.40 30.65 -5.89
CA ARG A 30 -10.43 30.58 -4.85
C ARG A 30 -10.14 29.42 -3.90
N ASN A 31 -10.66 29.52 -2.69
CA ASN A 31 -10.66 28.38 -1.78
C ASN A 31 -11.82 27.43 -2.14
N LEU A 32 -11.75 26.19 -1.65
CA LEU A 32 -12.85 25.25 -1.72
C LEU A 32 -14.10 25.86 -1.07
N ASN A 33 -15.25 25.73 -1.73
CA ASN A 33 -16.53 26.12 -1.15
C ASN A 33 -17.00 25.08 -0.10
N GLU A 34 -18.11 25.33 0.58
CA GLU A 34 -18.62 24.42 1.64
C GLU A 34 -18.94 23.01 1.13
N GLU A 35 -19.47 22.88 -0.10
CA GLU A 35 -19.78 21.57 -0.69
C GLU A 35 -18.51 20.82 -1.08
N GLU A 36 -17.55 21.52 -1.70
CA GLU A 36 -16.25 20.98 -2.07
C GLU A 36 -15.42 20.59 -0.84
N GLY A 37 -15.46 21.40 0.22
CA GLY A 37 -14.82 21.12 1.51
C GLY A 37 -15.37 19.84 2.13
N LYS A 38 -16.71 19.72 2.25
CA LYS A 38 -17.35 18.48 2.73
C LYS A 38 -16.94 17.27 1.90
N LYS A 39 -16.90 17.40 0.57
CA LYS A 39 -16.50 16.31 -0.32
C LYS A 39 -15.03 15.95 -0.16
N PHE A 40 -14.16 16.93 0.02
CA PHE A 40 -12.75 16.71 0.29
C PHE A 40 -12.55 15.93 1.60
N ASP A 41 -13.22 16.34 2.68
CA ASP A 41 -13.16 15.66 3.97
C ASP A 41 -13.70 14.22 3.90
N GLU A 42 -14.79 14.00 3.16
CA GLU A 42 -15.35 12.66 2.94
C GLU A 42 -14.39 11.76 2.14
N LEU A 43 -13.79 12.27 1.06
CA LEU A 43 -12.79 11.52 0.28
C LEU A 43 -11.54 11.22 1.13
N ARG A 44 -11.14 12.16 2.00
CA ARG A 44 -10.04 11.97 2.93
C ARG A 44 -10.35 10.85 3.91
N ALA A 45 -11.51 10.87 4.55
CA ALA A 45 -11.95 9.84 5.49
C ALA A 45 -12.03 8.45 4.83
N GLN A 46 -12.50 8.38 3.58
CA GLN A 46 -12.49 7.15 2.79
C GLN A 46 -11.06 6.66 2.51
N ALA A 47 -10.16 7.56 2.11
CA ALA A 47 -8.77 7.20 1.85
C ALA A 47 -8.03 6.69 3.11
N ASP A 48 -8.32 7.26 4.27
CA ASP A 48 -7.80 6.83 5.58
C ASP A 48 -8.33 5.44 5.95
N SER A 49 -9.64 5.22 5.78
CA SER A 49 -10.27 3.92 6.04
C SER A 49 -9.67 2.82 5.16
N LEU A 50 -9.47 3.10 3.86
CA LEU A 50 -8.80 2.18 2.94
C LEU A 50 -7.35 1.92 3.35
N GLU A 51 -6.62 2.92 3.84
CA GLU A 51 -5.24 2.76 4.31
C GLU A 51 -5.14 1.80 5.50
N VAL A 52 -6.05 1.93 6.47
CA VAL A 52 -6.13 1.02 7.62
C VAL A 52 -6.42 -0.40 7.17
N GLU A 53 -7.40 -0.59 6.26
CA GLU A 53 -7.75 -1.91 5.75
C GLU A 53 -6.61 -2.54 4.95
N ILE A 54 -5.94 -1.76 4.10
CA ILE A 54 -4.73 -2.20 3.37
C ILE A 54 -3.67 -2.66 4.37
N THR A 55 -3.31 -1.84 5.35
CA THR A 55 -2.26 -2.15 6.34
C THR A 55 -2.57 -3.45 7.09
N ARG A 56 -3.83 -3.65 7.50
CA ARG A 56 -4.27 -4.87 8.19
C ARG A 56 -4.15 -6.10 7.28
N LEU A 57 -4.60 -5.99 6.03
CA LEU A 57 -4.50 -7.08 5.06
C LEU A 57 -3.05 -7.40 4.69
N GLU A 58 -2.18 -6.38 4.60
CA GLU A 58 -0.75 -6.55 4.38
C GLU A 58 -0.11 -7.29 5.53
N ALA A 59 -0.37 -6.88 6.77
CA ALA A 59 0.15 -7.56 7.97
C ALA A 59 -0.28 -9.04 8.00
N VAL A 60 -1.56 -9.33 7.72
CA VAL A 60 -2.07 -10.72 7.67
C VAL A 60 -1.43 -11.52 6.53
N ALA A 61 -1.21 -10.90 5.37
CA ALA A 61 -0.54 -11.57 4.25
C ALA A 61 0.95 -11.79 4.51
N ASP A 62 1.61 -10.86 5.20
CA ASP A 62 3.02 -10.95 5.55
C ASP A 62 3.27 -12.01 6.62
N VAL A 63 2.45 -12.04 7.68
CA VAL A 63 2.50 -13.10 8.70
C VAL A 63 2.27 -14.47 8.07
N GLN A 64 1.30 -14.62 7.15
CA GLN A 64 1.10 -15.89 6.44
C GLN A 64 2.30 -16.28 5.59
N ARG A 65 2.93 -15.34 4.88
CA ARG A 65 4.17 -15.61 4.14
C ARG A 65 5.31 -15.99 5.07
N ASN A 66 5.43 -15.35 6.23
CA ASN A 66 6.46 -15.64 7.21
C ASN A 66 6.24 -17.01 7.88
N LEU A 67 4.98 -17.41 8.12
CA LEU A 67 4.65 -18.74 8.65
C LEU A 67 4.90 -19.84 7.62
N LEU A 68 4.47 -19.64 6.37
CA LEU A 68 4.67 -20.57 5.25
C LEU A 68 6.12 -20.61 4.78
N GLY A 69 6.89 -19.53 5.00
CA GLY A 69 8.32 -19.39 4.68
C GLY A 69 9.26 -19.94 5.76
N THR A 70 8.75 -20.55 6.85
CA THR A 70 9.62 -21.27 7.80
C THR A 70 10.09 -22.63 7.30
N SER A 71 9.69 -23.04 6.09
CA SER A 71 10.31 -24.16 5.40
C SER A 71 11.35 -23.61 4.43
N VAL A 72 12.62 -23.86 4.74
CA VAL A 72 13.85 -23.64 3.95
C VAL A 72 14.58 -22.29 4.10
N GLU A 73 15.36 -22.16 5.17
CA GLU A 73 16.80 -21.89 5.01
C GLU A 73 17.53 -22.39 6.26
N GLY A 74 17.92 -23.65 6.18
CA GLY A 74 18.65 -24.37 7.21
C GLY A 74 19.25 -25.66 6.66
N GLU A 75 19.58 -25.70 5.37
CA GLU A 75 20.63 -26.61 4.91
C GLU A 75 21.93 -25.79 4.96
N PRO A 76 22.88 -26.10 5.85
CA PRO A 76 24.23 -25.62 5.67
C PRO A 76 24.72 -26.27 4.39
N VAL A 77 24.87 -25.50 3.31
CA VAL A 77 25.71 -25.91 2.19
C VAL A 77 27.13 -25.97 2.75
N SER A 78 27.46 -27.11 3.34
CA SER A 78 28.80 -27.45 3.80
C SER A 78 29.64 -27.60 2.55
N ASN A 79 30.26 -26.49 2.16
CA ASN A 79 31.28 -26.46 1.13
C ASN A 79 32.56 -27.07 1.72
N ASP A 80 32.62 -28.40 1.76
CA ASP A 80 33.86 -29.14 1.95
C ASP A 80 33.81 -30.41 1.09
N VAL A 81 34.58 -30.42 0.00
CA VAL A 81 35.65 -31.42 -0.18
C VAL A 81 36.67 -30.80 -1.12
N THR A 82 37.87 -30.70 -0.57
CA THR A 82 39.13 -30.23 -1.11
C THR A 82 39.57 -31.08 -2.30
N CYS A 83 40.07 -30.44 -3.35
CA CYS A 83 40.98 -31.10 -4.29
C CYS A 83 42.09 -30.11 -4.68
N PRO A 84 43.33 -30.31 -4.18
CA PRO A 84 44.50 -29.93 -4.92
C PRO A 84 45.26 -31.17 -5.37
N GLN A 85 45.60 -31.11 -6.65
CA GLN A 85 46.34 -32.06 -7.45
C GLN A 85 47.66 -32.48 -6.80
N SER A 86 48.05 -33.75 -7.00
CA SER A 86 49.43 -34.22 -6.97
C SER A 86 49.65 -35.17 -8.13
#